data_AF-A0A2P4Y668-F1
#
_entry.id   AF-A0A2P4Y668-F1
#
_cell.length_a   1.000
_cell.length_b   1.000
_cell.length_c   1.000
_cell.angle_alpha   90.00
_cell.angle_beta   90.00
_cell.angle_gamma   90.00
#
_symmetry.space_group_name_H-M   'P 1'
#
loop_
_entity.id
_entity.type
_entity.pdbx_description
1 polymer ?
#
loop_
_entity_poly.entity_id
_entity_poly.type
_entity_poly.pdbx_seq_one_letter_code
_entity_poly.pdbx_strand_id
1 'polypeptide(L)' 'MAQFDAFQAKMQAAGLSTEAIKAFEFSYDALVSGETGMIAESSIKPARLYPVSSWL' A
#
# COMPACT_ATOMS: atom_id res chain seq x y z
N MET A 1 -0.57 -13.40 -13.40
CA MET A 1 -0.46 -12.22 -14.29
C MET A 1 -1.76 -11.90 -15.02
N ALA A 2 -2.42 -12.84 -15.71
CA ALA A 2 -3.64 -12.54 -16.50
C ALA A 2 -4.81 -11.85 -15.75
N GLN A 3 -4.87 -11.92 -14.42
CA GLN A 3 -5.95 -11.30 -13.64
C GLN A 3 -5.70 -9.80 -13.38
N PHE A 4 -4.44 -9.35 -13.30
CA PHE A 4 -4.14 -7.93 -13.04
C PHE A 4 -4.33 -7.06 -14.29
N ASP A 5 -4.10 -7.62 -15.47
CA ASP A 5 -4.17 -6.93 -16.77
C ASP A 5 -5.50 -6.19 -16.98
N ALA A 6 -6.63 -6.78 -16.53
CA ALA A 6 -7.95 -6.16 -16.65
C ALA A 6 -8.09 -4.90 -15.76
N PHE A 7 -7.50 -4.91 -14.57
CA PHE A 7 -7.48 -3.74 -13.69
C PHE A 7 -6.53 -2.67 -14.22
N GLN A 8 -5.35 -3.07 -14.68
CA GLN A 8 -4.40 -2.17 -15.32
C GLN A 8 -5.02 -1.44 -16.53
N ALA A 9 -5.67 -2.17 -17.44
CA ALA A 9 -6.34 -1.57 -18.59
C ALA A 9 -7.42 -0.56 -18.18
N LYS A 10 -8.22 -0.90 -17.16
CA LYS A 10 -9.23 0.01 -16.60
C LYS A 10 -8.60 1.28 -16.02
N MET A 11 -7.49 1.15 -15.30
CA MET A 11 -6.78 2.29 -14.70
C MET A 11 -6.13 3.18 -15.74
N GLN A 12 -5.53 2.59 -16.77
CA GLN A 12 -4.97 3.32 -17.91
C GLN A 12 -6.05 4.10 -18.67
N ALA A 13 -7.21 3.47 -18.93
CA ALA A 13 -8.35 4.13 -19.57
C ALA A 13 -8.92 5.29 -18.73
N ALA A 14 -8.76 5.25 -17.41
CA ALA A 14 -9.14 6.33 -16.50
C ALA A 14 -8.07 7.44 -16.39
N GLY A 15 -6.93 7.31 -17.09
CA GLY A 15 -5.85 8.30 -17.08
C GLY A 15 -5.01 8.31 -15.80
N LEU A 16 -5.00 7.22 -15.03
CA LEU A 16 -4.15 7.11 -13.85
C LEU A 16 -2.66 7.00 -14.23
N SER A 17 -1.80 7.54 -13.39
CA SER A 17 -0.36 7.52 -13.64
C SER A 17 0.22 6.11 -13.50
N THR A 18 1.36 5.87 -14.15
CA THR A 18 2.09 4.60 -14.06
C THR A 18 2.46 4.25 -12.61
N GLU A 19 2.80 5.25 -11.80
CA GLU A 19 3.15 5.09 -10.38
C GLU A 19 1.94 4.64 -9.56
N ALA A 20 0.77 5.23 -9.81
CA ALA A 20 -0.48 4.83 -9.16
C ALA A 20 -0.87 3.39 -9.53
N ILE A 21 -0.70 3.01 -10.80
CA ILE A 21 -0.94 1.63 -11.27
C ILE A 21 0.02 0.65 -10.58
N LYS A 22 1.31 0.97 -10.49
CA LYS A 22 2.29 0.12 -9.79
C LYS A 22 2.03 -0.01 -8.29
N ALA A 23 1.63 1.08 -7.63
CA ALA A 23 1.27 1.04 -6.21
C ALA A 23 0.03 0.15 -5.98
N PHE A 24 -0.93 0.22 -6.89
CA PHE A 24 -2.09 -0.66 -6.86
C PHE A 24 -1.73 -2.12 -7.15
N GLU A 25 -0.86 -2.40 -8.12
CA GLU A 25 -0.35 -3.74 -8.43
C GLU A 25 0.29 -4.40 -7.23
N PHE A 26 1.17 -3.68 -6.53
CA PHE A 26 1.79 -4.17 -5.29
C PHE A 26 0.74 -4.54 -4.23
N SER A 27 -0.28 -3.69 -4.07
CA SER A 27 -1.36 -3.93 -3.10
C SER A 27 -2.25 -5.11 -3.51
N TYR A 28 -2.49 -5.27 -4.81
CA TYR A 28 -3.23 -6.38 -5.39
C TYR A 28 -2.51 -7.71 -5.16
N ASP A 29 -1.21 -7.77 -5.43
CA ASP A 29 -0.39 -8.97 -5.23
C ASP A 29 -0.34 -9.39 -3.76
N ALA A 30 -0.25 -8.43 -2.83
CA ALA A 30 -0.36 -8.69 -1.41
C ALA A 30 -1.71 -9.35 -1.07
N LEU A 31 -2.81 -8.76 -1.55
CA LEU A 31 -4.16 -9.27 -1.29
C LEU A 31 -4.38 -10.68 -1.84
N VAL A 32 -3.94 -10.95 -3.07
CA VAL A 32 -4.03 -12.28 -3.69
C VAL A 32 -3.17 -13.31 -2.97
N SER A 33 -2.06 -12.88 -2.38
CA SER A 33 -1.18 -13.73 -1.56
C SER A 33 -1.75 -14.00 -0.15
N GLY A 34 -2.92 -13.45 0.19
CA GLY A 34 -3.58 -13.64 1.47
C GLY A 34 -3.16 -12.64 2.55
N GLU A 35 -2.40 -11.60 2.21
CA GLU A 35 -2.15 -10.48 3.14
C GLU A 35 -3.47 -9.81 3.49
N THR A 36 -3.66 -9.52 4.79
CA THR A 36 -4.91 -8.97 5.31
C THR A 36 -4.82 -7.49 5.68
N GLY A 37 -3.61 -6.93 5.66
CA GLY A 37 -3.34 -5.59 6.20
C GLY A 37 -3.44 -5.52 7.73
N MET A 38 -3.67 -6.63 8.42
CA MET A 38 -3.69 -6.69 9.87
C MET A 38 -2.27 -6.65 10.42
N ILE A 39 -2.06 -5.78 11.41
CA ILE A 39 -0.82 -5.72 12.18
C ILE A 39 -1.12 -6.35 13.54
N ALA A 40 -0.47 -7.47 13.86
CA ALA A 40 -0.66 -8.12 15.15
C ALA A 40 -0.06 -7.26 16.28
N GLU A 41 -0.74 -7.14 17.41
CA GLU A 41 -0.24 -6.37 18.56
C GLU A 41 1.15 -6.88 19.02
N SER A 42 1.35 -8.20 18.96
CA SER A 42 2.64 -8.83 19.26
C SER A 42 3.78 -8.48 18.28
N SER A 43 3.46 -7.90 17.11
CA SER A 43 4.44 -7.49 16.09
C SER A 43 4.87 -6.03 16.21
N ILE A 44 4.20 -5.22 17.04
CA ILE A 44 4.53 -3.81 17.24
C ILE A 44 5.17 -3.57 18.60
N LYS A 45 5.74 -2.38 18.76
CA LYS A 45 6.28 -1.89 20.03
C LYS A 45 5.72 -0.49 20.29
N PRO A 46 5.56 -0.09 21.56
CA PRO A 46 5.18 1.27 21.90
C PRO A 46 6.11 2.28 21.24
N ALA A 47 5.54 3.31 20.62
CA ALA A 47 6.31 4.42 20.10
C ALA A 47 7.03 5.13 21.26
N ARG A 48 8.31 5.46 21.07
CA ARG A 48 9.01 6.32 22.03
C ARG A 48 8.54 7.75 21.85
N LEU A 49 8.30 8.44 22.96
CA LEU A 49 8.09 9.89 22.95
C LEU A 49 9.34 10.57 22.40
N TYR A 50 9.18 11.24 21.26
CA TYR A 50 10.20 12.14 20.74
C TYR A 50 9.99 13.52 21.40
N PRO A 51 11.06 14.20 21.83
CA PRO A 51 10.94 15.54 22.40
C PRO A 51 10.30 16.47 21.35
N VAL A 52 9.35 17.29 21.79
CA VAL A 52 8.80 18.37 20.96
C VAL A 52 9.96 19.29 20.62
N SER A 53 10.28 19.40 19.33
CA SER A 53 11.21 20.42 18.85
C SER A 53 10.59 21.79 19.16
N SER A 54 11.16 22.50 20.13
CA SER A 54 10.83 23.89 20.42
C SER A 54 11.24 24.73 19.22
N TRP A 55 10.29 25.08 18.36
CA TRP A 55 10.48 26.16 17.38
C TRP A 55 10.37 27.49 18.14
N LEU A 56 11.50 27.89 18.75
CA LEU A 56 11.78 29.26 19.19
C LEU A 56 12.96 29.78 18.38
#